data_AF-A0A1B1UDQ6-F1
#
_entry.id   AF-A0A1B1UDQ6-F1
#
_cell.length_a   1.000
_cell.length_b   1.000
_cell.length_c   1.000
_cell.angle_alpha   90.00
_cell.angle_beta   90.00
_cell.angle_gamma   90.00
#
_symmetry.space_group_name_H-M   'P 1'
#
loop_
_entity.id
_entity.type
_entity.pdbx_description
1 polymer ?
#
loop_
_entity_poly.entity_id
_entity_poly.type
_entity_poly.pdbx_seq_one_letter_code
_entity_poly.pdbx_strand_id
1 'polypeptide(L)' 'MRNDAGELGMEKKTLHPNDFPVVADGKALVTQDGVAVANAQSESLAEDIANRLNENAARKREDRWAL' A
#
# COMPACT_ATOMS: atom_id res chain seq x y z
N MET A 1 16.48 -22.24 25.99
CA MET A 1 16.51 -21.83 24.57
C MET A 1 15.12 -21.37 24.19
N ARG A 2 14.93 -20.06 23.95
CA ARG A 2 13.71 -19.52 23.34
C ARG A 2 14.13 -18.97 21.99
N ASN A 3 13.74 -19.69 20.94
CA ASN A 3 13.75 -19.18 19.58
C ASN A 3 12.63 -18.14 19.49
N ASP A 4 12.84 -17.07 18.73
CA ASP A 4 12.12 -16.85 17.47
C ASP A 4 12.43 -15.44 16.97
N ALA A 5 12.84 -15.42 15.70
CA ALA A 5 13.31 -14.25 14.98
C ALA A 5 12.31 -13.09 15.11
N GLY A 6 12.85 -11.88 15.30
CA GLY A 6 12.06 -10.66 15.33
C GLY A 6 11.15 -10.58 14.11
N GLU A 7 9.86 -10.83 14.33
CA GLU A 7 8.81 -10.34 13.46
C GLU A 7 8.99 -8.82 13.42
N LEU A 8 9.60 -8.32 12.35
CA LEU A 8 9.49 -6.92 11.96
C LEU A 8 8.02 -6.72 11.61
N GLY A 9 7.21 -6.52 12.65
CA GLY A 9 5.80 -6.23 12.59
C GLY A 9 5.65 -5.02 11.69
N MET A 10 5.23 -5.27 10.46
CA MET A 10 4.77 -4.24 9.55
C MET A 10 3.51 -3.72 10.21
N GLU A 11 3.65 -2.70 11.07
CA GLU A 11 2.52 -2.08 11.74
C GLU A 11 1.51 -1.75 10.64
N LYS A 12 0.27 -2.23 10.79
CA LYS A 12 -0.77 -2.09 9.77
C LYS A 12 -1.09 -0.61 9.60
N LYS A 13 -0.28 0.10 8.83
CA LYS A 13 -0.37 1.53 8.64
C LYS A 13 -1.61 1.79 7.81
N THR A 14 -2.52 2.57 8.37
CA THR A 14 -3.68 3.04 7.61
C THR A 14 -3.17 3.97 6.51
N LEU A 15 -3.53 3.67 5.27
CA LEU A 15 -3.18 4.47 4.10
C LEU A 15 -3.98 5.78 4.12
N HIS A 16 -3.28 6.91 3.98
CA HIS A 16 -3.88 8.23 3.82
C HIS A 16 -3.97 8.61 2.34
N PRO A 17 -4.88 9.53 1.95
CA PRO A 17 -4.98 10.00 0.57
C PRO A 17 -3.69 10.60 -0.01
N ASN A 18 -2.79 11.12 0.83
CA ASN A 18 -1.49 11.65 0.41
C ASN A 18 -0.43 10.57 0.15
N ASP A 19 -0.66 9.33 0.59
CA ASP A 19 0.25 8.21 0.32
C ASP A 19 0.11 7.69 -1.13
N PHE A 20 -0.84 8.24 -1.90
CA PHE A 20 -1.12 7.86 -3.28
C PHE A 20 -0.47 8.81 -4.29
N PRO A 21 -0.01 8.30 -5.45
CA PRO A 21 -0.12 6.91 -5.87
C PRO A 21 0.90 5.99 -5.18
N VAL A 22 0.48 4.76 -4.89
CA VAL A 22 1.36 3.68 -4.43
C VAL A 22 1.87 2.89 -5.62
N VAL A 23 3.07 2.35 -5.54
CA VAL A 23 3.68 1.49 -6.57
C VAL A 23 4.11 0.16 -5.96
N ALA A 24 4.22 -0.87 -6.79
CA ALA A 24 4.78 -2.14 -6.37
C ALA A 24 6.31 -2.11 -6.51
N ASP A 25 7.01 -2.53 -5.46
CA ASP A 25 8.46 -2.78 -5.46
C ASP A 25 8.68 -4.25 -5.07
N GLY A 26 8.79 -5.10 -6.08
CA GLY A 26 8.73 -6.55 -5.89
C GLY A 26 7.43 -6.95 -5.19
N LYS A 27 7.53 -7.53 -3.99
CA LYS A 27 6.35 -7.93 -3.20
C LYS A 27 5.76 -6.80 -2.35
N ALA A 28 6.48 -5.71 -2.16
CA ALA A 28 6.04 -4.61 -1.31
C ALA A 28 5.20 -3.60 -2.10
N LEU A 29 4.27 -2.95 -1.41
CA LEU A 29 3.66 -1.71 -1.86
C LEU A 29 4.38 -0.56 -1.19
N VAL A 30 4.86 0.39 -1.98
CA VAL A 30 5.60 1.57 -1.54
C VAL A 30 4.90 2.85 -2.01
N THR A 31 4.97 3.91 -1.22
CA THR A 31 4.50 5.25 -1.64
C THR A 31 5.52 5.90 -2.59
N GLN A 32 5.17 7.05 -3.17
CA GLN A 32 6.12 7.85 -3.96
C GLN A 32 7.35 8.30 -3.16
N ASP A 33 7.22 8.43 -1.84
CA ASP A 33 8.35 8.76 -0.95
C ASP A 33 9.26 7.56 -0.67
N GLY A 34 8.98 6.40 -1.26
CA GLY A 34 9.73 5.15 -1.06
C GLY A 34 9.42 4.46 0.27
N VAL A 35 8.33 4.84 0.94
CA VAL A 35 7.93 4.23 2.22
C VAL A 35 7.12 2.98 1.95
N ALA A 36 7.60 1.82 2.42
CA ALA A 36 6.84 0.58 2.38
C ALA A 36 5.62 0.65 3.30
N VAL A 37 4.44 0.41 2.74
CA VAL A 37 3.15 0.51 3.44
C VAL A 37 2.44 -0.83 3.59
N ALA A 38 2.74 -1.80 2.71
CA ALA A 38 2.22 -3.16 2.81
C ALA A 38 3.12 -4.14 2.06
N ASN A 39 2.94 -5.44 2.32
CA ASN A 39 3.60 -6.51 1.58
C ASN A 39 2.56 -7.50 1.06
N ALA A 40 2.66 -7.87 -0.20
CA ALA A 40 1.84 -8.88 -0.83
C ALA A 40 2.55 -10.24 -0.81
N GLN A 41 1.80 -11.30 -1.10
CA GLN A 41 2.36 -12.65 -1.19
C GLN A 41 3.27 -12.83 -2.42
N SER A 42 2.99 -12.08 -3.49
CA SER A 42 3.65 -12.14 -4.79
C SER A 42 3.73 -10.76 -5.42
N GLU A 43 4.69 -10.55 -6.31
CA GLU A 43 4.88 -9.28 -7.02
C GLU A 43 3.69 -8.90 -7.89
N SER A 44 3.22 -9.83 -8.72
CA SER A 44 1.99 -9.64 -9.51
C SER A 44 0.76 -9.28 -8.66
N LEU A 45 0.69 -9.75 -7.41
CA LEU A 45 -0.39 -9.39 -6.49
C LEU A 45 -0.17 -7.98 -5.92
N ALA A 46 1.07 -7.58 -5.62
CA ALA A 46 1.38 -6.22 -5.21
C ALA A 46 1.01 -5.20 -6.30
N GLU A 47 1.31 -5.53 -7.56
CA GLU A 47 0.94 -4.71 -8.73
C GLU A 47 -0.58 -4.58 -8.91
N ASP A 48 -1.34 -5.69 -8.82
CA ASP A 48 -2.81 -5.66 -8.86
C ASP A 48 -3.38 -4.78 -7.74
N ILE A 49 -2.90 -4.97 -6.52
CA ILE A 49 -3.36 -4.20 -5.36
C ILE A 49 -3.01 -2.72 -5.54
N ALA A 50 -1.80 -2.38 -5.99
CA ALA A 50 -1.36 -1.00 -6.22
C ALA A 50 -2.24 -0.30 -7.27
N ASN A 51 -2.51 -0.97 -8.40
CA ASN A 51 -3.40 -0.45 -9.44
C ASN A 51 -4.81 -0.19 -8.89
N ARG A 52 -5.42 -1.17 -8.20
CA ARG A 52 -6.77 -1.04 -7.63
C ARG A 52 -6.85 0.07 -6.58
N LEU A 53 -5.83 0.19 -5.74
CA LEU A 53 -5.69 1.24 -4.74
C LEU A 53 -5.63 2.62 -5.40
N ASN A 54 -4.79 2.78 -6.42
CA ASN A 54 -4.64 4.03 -7.16
C ASN A 54 -5.92 4.43 -7.91
N GLU A 55 -6.60 3.50 -8.57
CA GLU A 55 -7.89 3.75 -9.23
C GLU A 55 -8.97 4.18 -8.24
N ASN A 56 -9.03 3.55 -7.07
CA ASN A 56 -9.99 3.91 -6.03
C ASN A 56 -9.69 5.30 -5.42
N ALA A 57 -8.41 5.62 -5.23
CA ALA A 57 -8.00 6.96 -4.79
C ALA A 57 -8.28 8.05 -5.83
N ALA A 58 -8.13 7.74 -7.12
CA ALA A 58 -8.50 8.64 -8.21
C ALA A 58 -10.00 8.94 -8.22
N ARG A 59 -10.86 7.92 -8.07
CA ARG A 59 -12.32 8.08 -7.99
C ARG A 59 -12.79 8.89 -6.77
N LYS A 60 -12.13 8.73 -5.62
CA LYS A 60 -12.45 9.52 -4.41
C LYS A 60 -12.14 11.02 -4.53
N ARG A 61 -11.36 11.47 -5.52
CA ARG A 61 -11.21 12.91 -5.81
C ARG A 61 -12.43 13.50 -6.51
N GLU A 62 -13.27 12.69 -7.14
CA GLU A 62 -14.43 13.15 -7.91
C GLU A 62 -15.71 13.28 -7.04
N ASP A 63 -15.69 12.79 -5.79
CA ASP A 63 -16.80 12.90 -4.83
C ASP A 63 -16.64 14.13 -3.89
N ARG A 64 -16.36 15.30 -4.48
CA ARG A 64 -16.37 16.59 -3.75
C ARG A 64 -17.35 17.63 -4.29
N TRP A 65 -18.21 17.27 -5.25
CA TRP A 65 -19.26 18.16 -5.78
C TRP A 65 -20.67 17.54 -5.80
N ALA A 66 -20.94 16.52 -5.00
CA ALA A 66 -22.29 15.92 -4.89
C ALA A 66 -23.03 16.29 -3.59
N LEU A 67 -22.82 17.50 -3.07
CA LEU A 67 -23.71 18.10 -2.06
C LEU A 67 -23.96 19.58 -2.34
#